data_AF-A0AAV8VSI8-F1
#
_entry.id   AF-A0AAV8VSI8-F1
#
_cell.length_a   1.000
_cell.length_b   1.000
_cell.length_c   1.000
_cell.angle_alpha   90.00
_cell.angle_beta   90.00
_cell.angle_gamma   90.00
#
_symmetry.space_group_name_H-M   'P 1'
#
loop_
_entity.id
_entity.type
_entity.pdbx_description
1 polymer ?
#
loop_
_entity_poly.entity_id
_entity_poly.type
_entity_poly.pdbx_seq_one_letter_code
_entity_poly.pdbx_strand_id
1 'polypeptide(L)'
;MQYGVFLKWVGLSFKHAMELWKSEFTKKMSSDWFDRKYSYLFKHQYGLVGGMIQYNPYTCKQILNSCPGPGQHHGCPFKHWSSDKLLQRCQEDGFDVQELNELRQLVVKGKYTEACMEYFAVTHKMLVKEKFKGPNEYFEASYEFEDSLSSCLNNIFEEY
;
A
#
# COMPACT_ATOMS: atom_id res chain seq x y z
N MET A 1 10.75 6.11 -1.51
CA MET A 1 10.19 6.19 -2.88
C MET A 1 8.87 5.43 -3.02
N GLN A 2 8.80 4.10 -2.81
CA GLN A 2 7.55 3.32 -3.03
C GLN A 2 6.28 3.99 -2.48
N TYR A 3 6.23 4.27 -1.18
CA TYR A 3 5.02 4.83 -0.56
C TYR A 3 4.71 6.27 -0.99
N GLY A 4 5.70 7.16 -1.06
CA GLY A 4 5.42 8.54 -1.49
C GLY A 4 4.99 8.66 -2.97
N VAL A 5 5.42 7.75 -3.86
CA VAL A 5 4.97 7.76 -5.27
C VAL A 5 3.52 7.29 -5.33
N PHE A 6 3.19 6.27 -4.53
CA PHE A 6 1.81 5.84 -4.34
C PHE A 6 0.93 6.98 -3.81
N LEU A 7 1.33 7.68 -2.75
CA LEU A 7 0.56 8.82 -2.21
C LEU A 7 0.40 9.96 -3.23
N LYS A 8 1.44 10.29 -4.00
CA LYS A 8 1.34 11.25 -5.10
C LYS A 8 0.27 10.82 -6.10
N TRP A 9 0.26 9.54 -6.47
CA TRP A 9 -0.71 9.00 -7.43
C TRP A 9 -2.15 9.01 -6.89
N VAL A 10 -2.35 8.70 -5.61
CA VAL A 10 -3.66 8.83 -4.93
C VAL A 10 -4.17 10.28 -4.94
N GLY A 11 -3.30 11.26 -5.21
CA GLY A 11 -3.65 12.68 -5.35
C GLY A 11 -3.13 13.56 -4.23
N LEU A 12 -2.26 13.04 -3.34
CA LEU A 12 -1.68 13.86 -2.29
C LEU A 12 -0.79 14.94 -2.91
N SER A 13 -1.20 16.21 -2.76
CA SER A 13 -0.45 17.35 -3.28
C SER A 13 0.94 17.45 -2.65
N PHE A 14 1.90 18.07 -3.34
CA PHE A 14 3.24 18.29 -2.80
C PHE A 14 3.21 19.04 -1.46
N LYS A 15 2.33 20.05 -1.35
CA LYS A 15 2.16 20.83 -0.11
C LYS A 15 1.75 19.93 1.06
N HIS A 16 0.68 19.16 0.90
CA HIS A 16 0.20 18.26 1.96
C HIS A 16 1.17 17.11 2.23
N ALA A 17 1.88 16.61 1.22
CA ALA A 17 2.94 15.63 1.42
C ALA A 17 4.08 16.18 2.27
N MET A 18 4.51 17.42 2.04
CA MET A 18 5.55 18.06 2.86
C MET A 18 5.10 18.25 4.31
N GLU A 19 3.84 18.64 4.54
CA GLU A 19 3.26 18.73 5.89
C GLU A 19 3.21 17.37 6.58
N LEU A 20 2.76 16.32 5.88
CA LEU A 20 2.72 14.94 6.37
C LEU A 20 4.12 14.45 6.74
N TRP A 21 5.08 14.56 5.83
CA TRP A 21 6.43 14.05 6.08
C TRP A 21 7.17 14.82 7.16
N LYS A 22 7.03 16.15 7.17
CA LYS A 22 7.67 16.98 8.19
C LYS A 22 7.09 16.70 9.57
N SER A 23 5.76 16.57 9.70
CA SER A 23 5.13 16.26 10.98
C SER A 23 5.52 14.87 11.51
N GLU A 24 5.61 13.86 10.65
CA GLU A 24 6.01 12.51 11.07
C GLU A 24 7.50 12.43 11.43
N PHE A 25 8.36 12.99 10.59
CA PHE A 25 9.81 12.86 10.76
C PHE A 25 10.29 13.66 11.97
N THR A 26 9.68 14.81 12.25
CA THR A 26 10.09 15.67 13.37
C THR A 26 9.77 15.09 14.75
N LYS A 27 9.03 13.98 14.82
CA LYS A 27 8.92 13.16 16.06
C LYS A 27 10.26 12.57 16.49
N LYS A 28 11.24 12.44 15.58
CA LYS A 28 12.56 11.83 15.83
C LYS A 28 13.75 12.70 15.39
N MET A 29 13.53 13.85 14.76
CA MET A 29 14.59 14.77 14.30
C MET A 29 14.12 16.23 14.34
N SER A 30 15.02 17.20 14.19
CA SER A 30 14.61 18.61 14.09
C SER A 30 14.07 18.96 12.70
N SER A 31 13.24 20.00 12.63
CA SER A 31 12.73 20.56 11.36
C SER A 31 13.87 20.90 10.39
N ASP A 32 14.91 21.57 10.87
CA ASP A 32 16.06 21.96 10.07
C ASP A 32 16.80 20.76 9.48
N TRP A 33 16.92 19.68 10.26
CA TRP A 33 17.57 18.46 9.79
C TRP A 33 16.72 17.76 8.74
N PHE A 34 15.39 17.73 8.92
CA PHE A 34 14.46 17.22 7.92
C PHE A 34 14.59 17.97 6.59
N ASP A 35 14.55 19.31 6.63
CA ASP A 35 14.59 20.13 5.42
C ASP A 35 15.90 19.90 4.65
N ARG A 36 17.05 19.81 5.35
CA ARG A 36 18.35 19.53 4.75
C ARG A 36 18.45 18.12 4.15
N LYS A 37 17.88 17.10 4.78
CA LYS A 37 18.05 15.70 4.38
C LYS A 37 17.03 15.21 3.38
N TYR A 38 15.77 15.67 3.45
CA TYR A 38 14.66 15.06 2.72
C TYR A 38 13.93 16.00 1.75
N SER A 39 14.09 17.33 1.85
CA SER A 39 13.39 18.27 0.96
C SER A 39 13.67 17.98 -0.52
N TYR A 40 14.93 17.69 -0.86
CA TYR A 40 15.31 17.33 -2.23
C TYR A 40 14.63 16.04 -2.71
N LEU A 41 14.60 15.00 -1.86
CA LEU A 41 13.99 13.71 -2.18
C LEU A 41 12.51 13.87 -2.55
N PHE A 42 11.74 14.60 -1.73
CA PHE A 42 10.31 14.79 -1.99
C PHE A 42 10.07 15.69 -3.20
N LYS A 43 10.86 16.75 -3.41
CA LYS A 43 10.77 17.56 -4.64
C LYS A 43 11.04 16.71 -5.88
N HIS A 44 12.04 15.84 -5.83
CA HIS A 44 12.37 14.95 -6.94
C HIS A 44 11.25 13.94 -7.22
N GLN A 45 10.66 13.37 -6.16
CA GLN A 45 9.53 12.45 -6.27
C GLN A 45 8.29 13.08 -6.93
N TYR A 46 8.12 14.39 -6.77
CA TYR A 46 7.07 15.17 -7.44
C TYR A 46 7.50 15.75 -8.80
N GLY A 47 8.72 15.49 -9.27
CA GLY A 47 9.22 16.00 -10.54
C GLY A 47 9.50 17.51 -10.55
N LEU A 48 9.75 18.11 -9.38
CA LEU A 48 9.96 19.57 -9.22
C LEU A 48 11.43 19.99 -9.32
N VAL A 49 12.36 19.04 -9.28
CA VAL A 49 13.82 19.27 -9.36
C VAL A 49 14.50 18.16 -10.16
N GLY A 50 15.75 18.37 -10.55
CA GLY A 50 16.52 17.40 -11.34
C GLY A 50 15.94 17.25 -12.75
N GLY A 51 15.85 16.02 -13.25
CA GLY A 51 15.30 15.71 -14.57
C GLY A 51 13.77 15.83 -14.69
N MET A 52 13.09 16.31 -13.65
CA MET A 52 11.63 16.53 -13.63
C MET A 52 10.81 15.29 -14.02
N ILE A 53 11.31 14.11 -13.66
CA ILE A 53 10.71 12.83 -14.01
C ILE A 53 9.33 12.70 -13.36
N GLN A 54 8.32 12.39 -14.17
CA GLN A 54 7.01 12.01 -13.68
C GLN A 54 7.00 10.51 -13.36
N TYR A 55 7.15 10.19 -12.08
CA TYR A 55 7.08 8.81 -11.61
C TYR A 55 5.67 8.23 -11.74
N ASN A 56 5.55 7.14 -12.49
CA ASN A 56 4.38 6.27 -12.46
C ASN A 56 4.35 5.44 -11.17
N PRO A 57 3.17 5.01 -10.71
CA PRO A 57 3.05 4.05 -9.62
C PRO A 57 3.90 2.80 -9.86
N TYR A 58 4.47 2.28 -8.77
CA TYR A 58 5.22 1.04 -8.85
C TYR A 58 4.28 -0.14 -9.07
N THR A 59 4.58 -0.96 -10.07
CA THR A 59 3.90 -2.24 -10.31
C THR A 59 4.31 -3.28 -9.26
N CYS A 60 3.46 -4.28 -9.04
CA CYS A 60 3.76 -5.48 -8.25
C CYS A 60 5.07 -6.12 -8.71
N LYS A 61 5.33 -6.20 -10.02
CA LYS A 61 6.59 -6.73 -10.57
C LYS A 61 7.81 -5.92 -10.10
N GLN A 62 7.75 -4.59 -10.16
CA GLN A 62 8.85 -3.74 -9.68
C GLN A 62 9.06 -3.86 -8.17
N ILE A 63 7.96 -3.92 -7.39
CA ILE A 63 8.01 -4.06 -5.94
C ILE A 63 8.58 -5.43 -5.55
N LEU A 64 8.16 -6.51 -6.21
CA LEU A 64 8.64 -7.86 -5.96
C LEU A 64 10.12 -8.03 -6.33
N ASN A 65 10.62 -7.27 -7.31
CA ASN A 65 12.03 -7.26 -7.69
C ASN A 65 12.90 -6.41 -6.76
N SER A 66 12.32 -5.68 -5.81
CA SER A 66 13.10 -4.99 -4.78
C SER A 66 13.65 -5.95 -3.72
N CYS A 67 14.79 -5.59 -3.13
CA CYS A 67 15.47 -6.37 -2.10
C CYS A 67 15.68 -5.49 -0.85
N PRO A 68 14.67 -5.37 0.02
CA PRO A 68 14.79 -4.57 1.24
C PRO A 68 15.85 -5.17 2.17
N GLY A 69 16.81 -4.34 2.57
CA GLY A 69 17.81 -4.68 3.59
C GLY A 69 17.29 -4.45 5.02
N PRO A 70 18.11 -4.75 6.05
CA PRO A 70 17.76 -4.51 7.44
C PRO A 70 17.31 -3.05 7.69
N GLY A 71 16.19 -2.87 8.39
CA GLY A 71 15.61 -1.55 8.68
C GLY A 71 14.88 -0.89 7.50
N GLN A 72 14.78 -1.55 6.35
CA GLN A 72 14.01 -1.06 5.20
C GLN A 72 12.62 -1.73 5.17
N HIS A 73 11.59 -0.93 4.87
CA HIS A 73 10.20 -1.36 4.92
C HIS A 73 9.48 -1.33 3.56
N HIS A 74 10.25 -1.25 2.47
CA HIS A 74 9.69 -1.33 1.11
C HIS A 74 9.59 -2.79 0.64
N GLY A 75 9.01 -3.00 -0.53
CA GLY A 75 8.79 -4.33 -1.09
C GLY A 75 7.37 -4.87 -0.83
N CYS A 76 7.19 -6.16 -1.11
CA CYS A 76 5.94 -6.89 -0.91
C CYS A 76 5.97 -7.65 0.43
N PRO A 77 5.03 -7.41 1.36
CA PRO A 77 4.95 -8.16 2.62
C PRO A 77 4.85 -9.67 2.43
N PHE A 78 4.05 -10.13 1.45
CA PHE A 78 3.89 -11.55 1.13
C PHE A 78 5.19 -12.24 0.69
N LYS A 79 6.21 -11.48 0.25
CA LYS A 79 7.53 -11.99 -0.14
C LYS A 79 8.58 -11.83 0.95
N HIS A 80 8.58 -10.71 1.67
CA HIS A 80 9.72 -10.32 2.52
C HIS A 80 9.46 -10.50 4.03
N TRP A 81 8.22 -10.58 4.48
CA TRP A 81 7.96 -10.85 5.89
C TRP A 81 8.19 -12.34 6.19
N SER A 82 8.54 -12.64 7.44
CA SER A 82 8.52 -14.02 7.91
C SER A 82 7.09 -14.55 7.88
N SER A 83 6.94 -15.86 7.66
CA SER A 83 5.63 -16.50 7.64
C SER A 83 4.86 -16.25 8.93
N ASP A 84 5.50 -16.33 10.10
CA ASP A 84 4.84 -16.10 11.38
C ASP A 84 4.27 -14.68 11.50
N LYS A 85 5.07 -13.67 11.13
CA LYS A 85 4.63 -12.26 11.16
C LYS A 85 3.47 -12.02 10.19
N LEU A 86 3.55 -12.59 8.99
CA LEU A 86 2.52 -12.45 7.97
C LEU A 86 1.20 -13.08 8.44
N LEU A 87 1.26 -14.32 8.94
CA LEU A 87 0.07 -15.04 9.38
C LEU A 87 -0.55 -14.44 10.65
N GLN A 88 0.27 -13.97 11.59
CA GLN A 88 -0.23 -13.22 12.73
C GLN A 88 -1.01 -11.99 12.26
N ARG A 89 -0.45 -11.22 11.33
CA ARG A 89 -1.13 -10.04 10.80
C ARG A 89 -2.45 -10.42 10.12
N CYS A 90 -2.46 -11.44 9.26
CA CYS A 90 -3.70 -11.90 8.62
C CYS A 90 -4.75 -12.38 9.64
N GLN A 91 -4.32 -13.03 10.72
CA GLN A 91 -5.24 -13.41 11.81
C GLN A 91 -5.87 -12.18 12.48
N GLU A 92 -5.08 -11.14 12.74
CA GLU A 92 -5.56 -9.85 13.28
C GLU A 92 -6.53 -9.15 12.32
N ASP A 93 -6.33 -9.32 11.00
CA ASP A 93 -7.21 -8.78 9.95
C ASP A 93 -8.44 -9.68 9.67
N GLY A 94 -8.68 -10.72 10.48
CA GLY A 94 -9.93 -11.49 10.49
C GLY A 94 -9.93 -12.78 9.69
N PHE A 95 -8.77 -13.33 9.34
CA PHE A 95 -8.67 -14.63 8.68
C PHE A 95 -8.99 -15.79 9.63
N ASP A 96 -9.69 -16.80 9.14
CA ASP A 96 -9.87 -18.07 9.83
C ASP A 96 -8.69 -19.04 9.61
N VAL A 97 -8.75 -20.20 10.29
CA VAL A 97 -7.68 -21.21 10.24
C VAL A 97 -7.50 -21.80 8.85
N GLN A 98 -8.57 -21.97 8.08
CA GLN A 98 -8.49 -22.51 6.72
C GLN A 98 -7.88 -21.48 5.78
N GLU A 99 -8.36 -20.23 5.80
CA GLU A 99 -7.86 -19.13 4.98
C GLU A 99 -6.36 -18.88 5.24
N LEU A 100 -5.92 -18.94 6.51
CA LEU A 100 -4.49 -18.82 6.88
C LEU A 100 -3.64 -19.95 6.27
N ASN A 101 -4.16 -21.16 6.23
CA ASN A 101 -3.46 -22.30 5.63
C ASN A 101 -3.34 -22.16 4.10
N GLU A 102 -4.40 -21.69 3.45
CA GLU A 102 -4.41 -21.45 2.00
C GLU A 102 -3.44 -20.32 1.63
N LEU A 103 -3.48 -19.20 2.35
CA LEU A 103 -2.54 -18.09 2.20
C LEU A 103 -1.08 -18.55 2.36
N ARG A 104 -0.81 -19.36 3.40
CA ARG A 104 0.54 -19.92 3.63
C ARG A 104 1.01 -20.73 2.43
N GLN A 105 0.15 -21.57 1.84
CA GLN A 105 0.51 -22.38 0.68
C GLN A 105 0.83 -21.51 -0.55
N LEU A 106 0.08 -20.44 -0.78
CA LEU A 106 0.34 -19.50 -1.88
C LEU A 106 1.71 -18.84 -1.70
N VAL A 107 2.02 -18.36 -0.50
CA VAL A 107 3.30 -17.72 -0.18
C VAL A 107 4.49 -18.67 -0.36
N VAL A 108 4.40 -19.91 0.15
CA VAL A 108 5.45 -20.93 -0.02
C VAL A 108 5.69 -21.28 -1.49
N LYS A 109 4.63 -21.27 -2.31
CA LYS A 109 4.72 -21.49 -3.76
C LYS A 109 5.20 -20.25 -4.54
N GLY A 110 5.53 -19.15 -3.85
CA GLY A 110 5.97 -17.90 -4.47
C GLY A 110 4.85 -17.13 -5.18
N LYS A 111 3.59 -17.46 -4.91
CA LYS A 111 2.41 -16.87 -5.55
C LYS A 111 1.92 -15.62 -4.82
N TYR A 112 2.79 -14.63 -4.69
CA TYR A 112 2.55 -13.45 -3.85
C TYR A 112 1.36 -12.59 -4.28
N THR A 113 1.13 -12.43 -5.58
CA THR A 113 -0.02 -11.67 -6.08
C THR A 113 -1.34 -12.39 -5.77
N GLU A 114 -1.36 -13.72 -5.83
CA GLU A 114 -2.55 -14.52 -5.45
C GLU A 114 -2.80 -14.41 -3.95
N ALA A 115 -1.75 -14.47 -3.12
CA ALA A 115 -1.89 -14.24 -1.68
C ALA A 115 -2.42 -12.83 -1.35
N CYS A 116 -2.02 -11.81 -2.11
CA CYS A 116 -2.55 -10.46 -1.99
C CYS A 116 -4.05 -10.37 -2.36
N MET A 117 -4.47 -11.10 -3.39
CA MET A 117 -5.89 -11.17 -3.77
C MET A 117 -6.72 -11.89 -2.72
N GLU A 118 -6.22 -12.99 -2.15
CA GLU A 118 -6.88 -13.69 -1.04
C GLU A 118 -7.09 -12.73 0.14
N TYR A 119 -6.04 -11.95 0.47
CA TYR A 119 -6.15 -10.92 1.49
C TYR A 119 -7.18 -9.84 1.18
N PHE A 120 -7.27 -9.38 -0.07
CA PHE A 120 -8.35 -8.48 -0.47
C PHE A 120 -9.71 -9.12 -0.23
N ALA A 121 -9.87 -10.38 -0.65
CA ALA A 121 -11.14 -11.08 -0.56
C ALA A 121 -11.62 -11.28 0.87
N VAL A 122 -10.73 -11.65 1.78
CA VAL A 122 -11.08 -11.83 3.19
C VAL A 122 -11.43 -10.50 3.86
N THR A 123 -10.68 -9.43 3.58
CA THR A 123 -10.86 -8.13 4.24
C THR A 123 -12.03 -7.31 3.70
N HIS A 124 -12.39 -7.48 2.41
CA HIS A 124 -13.50 -6.79 1.77
C HIS A 124 -14.74 -7.69 1.60
N LYS A 125 -14.65 -8.98 1.94
CA LYS A 125 -15.71 -9.99 1.68
C LYS A 125 -16.15 -10.00 0.21
N MET A 126 -15.20 -9.80 -0.70
CA MET A 126 -15.42 -9.68 -2.14
C MET A 126 -14.40 -10.47 -2.95
N LEU A 127 -14.86 -11.29 -3.89
CA LEU A 127 -13.97 -12.01 -4.80
C LEU A 127 -13.49 -11.10 -5.94
N VAL A 128 -12.19 -11.09 -6.19
CA VAL A 128 -11.57 -10.39 -7.31
C VAL A 128 -11.18 -11.41 -8.38
N LYS A 129 -11.60 -11.17 -9.63
CA LYS A 129 -11.34 -12.10 -10.74
C LYS A 129 -9.96 -11.92 -11.37
N GLU A 130 -9.46 -10.69 -11.38
CA GLU A 130 -8.20 -10.34 -12.04
C GLU A 130 -7.08 -10.04 -11.05
N LYS A 131 -5.85 -10.38 -11.44
CA LYS A 131 -4.67 -10.12 -10.62
C LYS A 131 -4.31 -8.64 -10.64
N PHE A 132 -4.20 -8.04 -9.46
CA PHE A 132 -3.67 -6.69 -9.30
C PHE A 132 -2.23 -6.59 -9.83
N LYS A 133 -2.01 -5.64 -10.74
CA LYS A 133 -0.71 -5.35 -11.34
C LYS A 133 0.10 -4.35 -10.51
N GLY A 134 -0.52 -3.66 -9.55
CA GLY A 134 0.14 -2.73 -8.64
C GLY A 134 -0.73 -2.38 -7.43
N PRO A 135 -0.16 -1.71 -6.41
CA PRO A 135 -0.93 -1.22 -5.26
C PRO A 135 -2.00 -0.21 -5.63
N ASN A 136 -1.84 0.49 -6.74
CA ASN A 136 -2.83 1.45 -7.26
C ASN A 136 -4.13 0.76 -7.66
N GLU A 137 -4.07 -0.37 -8.37
CA GLU A 137 -5.27 -1.13 -8.76
C GLU A 137 -5.96 -1.77 -7.55
N TYR A 138 -5.19 -2.21 -6.54
CA TYR A 138 -5.75 -2.67 -5.26
C TYR A 138 -6.53 -1.53 -4.58
N PHE A 139 -5.94 -0.33 -4.53
CA PHE A 139 -6.56 0.83 -3.91
C PHE A 139 -7.85 1.26 -4.64
N GLU A 140 -7.84 1.32 -5.97
CA GLU A 140 -9.04 1.63 -6.77
C GLU A 140 -10.18 0.65 -6.47
N ALA A 141 -9.90 -0.67 -6.52
CA ALA A 141 -10.92 -1.68 -6.23
C ALA A 141 -11.46 -1.59 -4.79
N SER A 142 -10.58 -1.28 -3.83
CA SER A 142 -10.96 -1.07 -2.43
C SER A 142 -11.84 0.16 -2.25
N TYR A 143 -11.47 1.28 -2.90
CA TYR A 143 -12.20 2.53 -2.83
C TYR A 143 -13.59 2.42 -3.50
N GLU A 144 -13.67 1.81 -4.68
CA GLU A 144 -14.93 1.53 -5.37
C GLU A 144 -15.87 0.66 -4.53
N PHE A 145 -15.32 -0.32 -3.81
CA PHE A 145 -16.09 -1.13 -2.88
C PHE A 145 -16.68 -0.29 -1.73
N GLU A 146 -15.87 0.52 -1.04
CA GLU A 146 -16.35 1.37 0.06
C GLU A 146 -17.39 2.41 -0.39
N ASP A 147 -17.19 3.01 -1.57
CA ASP A 147 -18.14 3.96 -2.16
C ASP A 147 -19.48 3.28 -2.50
N SER A 148 -19.41 2.06 -3.07
CA SER A 148 -20.62 1.27 -3.37
C SER A 148 -21.41 0.90 -2.10
N LEU A 149 -20.72 0.50 -1.03
CA LEU A 149 -21.37 0.21 0.25
C LEU A 149 -22.02 1.46 0.84
N SER A 150 -21.32 2.60 0.80
CA SER A 150 -21.82 3.87 1.31
C SER A 150 -23.07 4.32 0.55
N SER A 151 -23.05 4.21 -0.78
CA SER A 151 -24.21 4.48 -1.64
C SER A 151 -25.39 3.57 -1.33
N CYS A 152 -25.16 2.25 -1.20
CA CYS A 152 -26.20 1.30 -0.82
C CYS A 152 -26.82 1.61 0.55
N LEU A 153 -26.00 1.93 1.55
CA LEU A 153 -26.49 2.28 2.88
C LEU A 153 -27.31 3.57 2.85
N ASN A 154 -26.86 4.61 2.15
CA ASN A 154 -27.61 5.86 2.03
C ASN A 154 -28.97 5.65 1.37
N ASN A 155 -29.06 4.81 0.33
CA ASN A 155 -30.35 4.47 -0.30
C ASN A 155 -31.29 3.72 0.64
N ILE A 156 -30.78 2.87 1.55
CA ILE A 156 -31.62 2.16 2.55
C ILE A 156 -32.19 3.15 3.59
N PHE A 157 -31.45 4.21 3.94
CA PHE A 157 -31.88 5.18 4.95
C PHE A 157 -32.72 6.35 4.40
N GLU A 158 -32.78 6.54 3.08
CA GLU A 158 -33.70 7.50 2.43
C GLU A 158 -35.08 6.91 2.10
N GLU A 159 -35.27 5.60 2.20
CA GLU A 159 -36.57 4.93 1.99
C GLU A 159 -37.46 4.88 3.25
N TYR A 160 -37.09 5.57 4.34
CA TYR A 160 -37.89 5.73 5.58
C TYR A 160 -37.98 7.18 6.03
#